data_AF-A4TFY0-F1
#
_entry.id   AF-A4TFY0-F1
#
_cell.length_a   1.000
_cell.length_b   1.000
_cell.length_c   1.000
_cell.angle_alpha   90.00
_cell.angle_beta   90.00
_cell.angle_gamma   90.00
#
_symmetry.space_group_name_H-M   'P 1'
#
loop_
_entity.id
_entity.type
_entity.pdbx_description
1 polymer ?
#
loop_
_entity_poly.entity_id
_entity_poly.type
_entity_poly.pdbx_seq_one_letter_code
_entity_poly.pdbx_strand_id
1 'polypeptide(L)'
;MGAWVENGSGADPYRPLDDFRAEGNGRHEFNLKNLYVYFWRWGTWKVFDANADQPNGDTGVVCYITTSGYLRGPGFKGMREYLRRNTAEGWIVDVSPEGQRPEVATRIFPGVQQPLAIAIFTRTPDCDPQVPAIIHYTAVHGHRNEKYAALQTLSLDGPHWQPTRAAWQAPFTPAAQSQWDDYPALNDLLPWSSTGVTANRNWPSAPAAGVLKERLKALVAEPDLARKAELFKETDASTLAMTKDPFGAADTEPNTTRPFASETATYLKSPAIVRYGCRSFDRQWIVADRRLLDRSRPELWAARRPGQVFVVEQHSQPIADGPAAVFSALIPDAHHFNGRGGRVLPMLHPGGRVNMAKGLLGALSTISGRALSADDLVAYIAGVAAHPGFTQRFAEELDTPGVRIPITGDAELFERAIHLGREVVWLHTYGQAFTEGHDGGIRYPTDDPRRITNLTTVSSLPLDASYDPETAVLSIGSGSFGPVPAAVWDYTVGGRAVIKSWFNYRKANPTGRRTSALDDINASAWPAEWNGELIDLLSVLTQIFRGLSLVTACR
;
A
#
# COMPACT_ATOMS: atom_id res chain seq x y z
N MET A 1 36.74 2.85 -0.70
CA MET A 1 35.76 2.97 -1.80
C MET A 1 34.51 3.74 -1.36
N GLY A 2 33.64 3.19 -0.50
CA GLY A 2 32.37 3.84 -0.12
C GLY A 2 32.50 5.26 0.44
N ALA A 3 33.43 5.50 1.36
CA ALA A 3 33.67 6.83 1.92
C ALA A 3 34.07 7.88 0.85
N TRP A 4 34.81 7.46 -0.18
CA TRP A 4 35.19 8.33 -1.29
C TRP A 4 34.01 8.57 -2.25
N VAL A 5 33.19 7.55 -2.52
CA VAL A 5 31.97 7.72 -3.33
C VAL A 5 31.03 8.73 -2.66
N GLU A 6 30.87 8.65 -1.35
CA GLU A 6 29.93 9.50 -0.60
C GLU A 6 30.47 10.92 -0.36
N ASN A 7 31.76 11.07 -0.06
CA ASN A 7 32.32 12.34 0.41
C ASN A 7 33.38 12.96 -0.52
N GLY A 8 33.75 12.29 -1.61
CA GLY A 8 34.87 12.68 -2.45
C GLY A 8 36.23 12.47 -1.78
N SER A 9 37.26 13.10 -2.34
CA SER A 9 38.56 13.31 -1.68
C SER A 9 38.55 14.70 -1.06
N GLY A 10 38.86 14.86 0.23
CA GLY A 10 38.57 16.08 1.00
C GLY A 10 39.13 17.44 0.50
N ALA A 11 39.92 17.47 -0.57
CA ALA A 11 40.34 18.71 -1.25
C ALA A 11 39.45 19.07 -2.48
N ASP A 12 38.68 18.13 -3.00
CA ASP A 12 37.82 18.26 -4.17
C ASP A 12 36.34 18.36 -3.72
N PRO A 13 35.58 19.38 -4.13
CA PRO A 13 34.16 19.47 -3.83
C PRO A 13 33.32 18.38 -4.52
N TYR A 14 33.85 17.70 -5.54
CA TYR A 14 33.15 16.64 -6.27
C TYR A 14 32.90 15.40 -5.40
N ARG A 15 31.63 15.00 -5.34
CA ARG A 15 31.16 13.83 -4.62
C ARG A 15 30.49 12.90 -5.63
N PRO A 16 31.12 11.76 -5.99
CA PRO A 16 30.61 10.89 -7.04
C PRO A 16 29.16 10.46 -6.85
N LEU A 17 28.72 10.24 -5.60
CA LEU A 17 27.33 9.85 -5.32
C LEU A 17 26.30 10.91 -5.72
N ASP A 18 26.68 12.19 -5.80
CA ASP A 18 25.77 13.28 -6.13
C ASP A 18 25.27 13.19 -7.58
N ASP A 19 26.02 12.55 -8.49
CA ASP A 19 25.58 12.26 -9.86
C ASP A 19 24.38 11.28 -9.92
N PHE A 20 24.16 10.50 -8.85
CA PHE A 20 23.02 9.58 -8.76
C PHE A 20 21.81 10.21 -8.05
N ARG A 21 21.93 11.44 -7.56
CA ARG A 21 20.83 12.18 -6.94
C ARG A 21 19.98 12.87 -8.01
N ALA A 22 18.71 13.07 -7.70
CA ALA A 22 17.80 13.83 -8.53
C ALA A 22 16.82 14.58 -7.63
N GLU A 23 16.42 15.77 -8.06
CA GLU A 23 15.36 16.53 -7.41
C GLU A 23 14.08 15.67 -7.35
N GLY A 24 13.38 15.73 -6.22
CA GLY A 24 12.16 14.93 -6.00
C GLY A 24 12.40 13.48 -5.54
N ASN A 25 13.64 13.04 -5.28
CA ASN A 25 13.89 11.79 -4.55
C ASN A 25 13.43 11.88 -3.08
N GLY A 26 13.51 13.08 -2.49
CA GLY A 26 13.02 13.38 -1.14
C GLY A 26 13.55 12.40 -0.09
N ARG A 27 12.63 11.87 0.74
CA ARG A 27 12.97 10.91 1.80
C ARG A 27 13.51 9.56 1.30
N HIS A 28 13.56 9.30 0.00
CA HIS A 28 14.05 8.02 -0.55
C HIS A 28 15.54 8.05 -0.90
N GLU A 29 16.21 9.20 -0.78
CA GLU A 29 17.65 9.33 -1.05
C GLU A 29 18.52 8.43 -0.18
N PHE A 30 18.09 8.08 1.03
CA PHE A 30 18.87 7.16 1.89
C PHE A 30 19.15 5.81 1.22
N ASN A 31 18.33 5.40 0.25
CA ASN A 31 18.53 4.17 -0.51
C ASN A 31 19.79 4.20 -1.37
N LEU A 32 20.32 5.39 -1.71
CA LEU A 32 21.59 5.54 -2.43
C LEU A 32 22.78 5.15 -1.55
N LYS A 33 22.61 5.06 -0.22
CA LYS A 33 23.66 4.61 0.72
C LYS A 33 23.80 3.09 0.79
N ASN A 34 23.01 2.34 0.03
CA ASN A 34 23.18 0.89 -0.04
C ASN A 34 24.52 0.55 -0.71
N LEU A 35 25.25 -0.42 -0.15
CA LEU A 35 26.61 -0.76 -0.58
C LEU A 35 26.73 -1.09 -2.08
N TYR A 36 25.74 -1.75 -2.67
CA TYR A 36 25.75 -2.07 -4.11
C TYR A 36 25.73 -0.83 -5.00
N VAL A 37 25.14 0.27 -4.54
CA VAL A 37 25.13 1.56 -5.25
C VAL A 37 26.54 2.14 -5.31
N TYR A 38 27.33 1.94 -4.26
CA TYR A 38 28.73 2.40 -4.24
C TYR A 38 29.58 1.62 -5.25
N PHE A 39 29.32 0.33 -5.44
CA PHE A 39 29.97 -0.45 -6.49
C PHE A 39 29.55 0.03 -7.89
N TRP A 40 28.26 0.28 -8.12
CA TRP A 40 27.78 0.88 -9.37
C TRP A 40 28.43 2.22 -9.65
N ARG A 41 28.41 3.13 -8.68
CA ARG A 41 28.96 4.46 -8.87
C ARG A 41 30.47 4.43 -9.09
N TRP A 42 31.20 3.63 -8.32
CA TRP A 42 32.65 3.49 -8.51
C TRP A 42 33.00 2.85 -9.86
N GLY A 43 32.27 1.79 -10.27
CA GLY A 43 32.50 1.11 -11.54
C GLY A 43 32.20 2.02 -12.74
N THR A 44 31.04 2.68 -12.73
CA THR A 44 30.66 3.65 -13.77
C THR A 44 31.60 4.84 -13.81
N TRP A 45 32.03 5.36 -12.66
CA TRP A 45 33.03 6.43 -12.63
C TRP A 45 34.35 5.99 -13.27
N LYS A 46 34.84 4.80 -12.93
CA LYS A 46 36.09 4.28 -13.48
C LYS A 46 36.04 4.06 -14.99
N VAL A 47 34.93 3.57 -15.50
CA VAL A 47 34.79 3.21 -16.92
C VAL A 47 34.36 4.40 -17.77
N PHE A 48 33.43 5.23 -17.29
CA PHE A 48 32.77 6.26 -18.10
C PHE A 48 33.23 7.69 -17.80
N ASP A 49 33.77 7.97 -16.61
CA ASP A 49 34.03 9.37 -16.21
C ASP A 49 35.52 9.68 -16.04
N ALA A 50 36.29 8.74 -15.44
CA ALA A 50 37.62 9.01 -14.92
C ALA A 50 38.69 9.31 -15.98
N ASN A 51 38.45 8.93 -17.23
CA ASN A 51 39.39 9.12 -18.35
C ASN A 51 38.69 9.70 -19.59
N ALA A 52 37.60 10.45 -19.41
CA ALA A 52 36.84 11.04 -20.51
C ALA A 52 37.64 12.07 -21.34
N ASP A 53 38.76 12.55 -20.81
CA ASP A 53 39.72 13.43 -21.48
C ASP A 53 40.69 12.67 -22.42
N GLN A 54 40.74 11.35 -22.34
CA GLN A 54 41.57 10.51 -23.19
C GLN A 54 40.76 9.97 -24.38
N PRO A 55 41.38 9.79 -25.57
CA PRO A 55 40.70 9.20 -26.72
C PRO A 55 40.11 7.82 -26.40
N ASN A 56 38.78 7.68 -26.49
CA ASN A 56 38.02 6.49 -26.11
C ASN A 56 38.22 6.03 -24.65
N GLY A 57 38.71 6.89 -23.76
CA GLY A 57 39.00 6.55 -22.36
C GLY A 57 37.74 6.35 -21.50
N ASP A 58 36.58 6.76 -22.01
CA ASP A 58 35.25 6.52 -21.44
C ASP A 58 34.53 5.31 -22.06
N THR A 59 35.07 4.70 -23.11
CA THR A 59 34.43 3.56 -23.79
C THR A 59 34.62 2.29 -22.97
N GLY A 60 33.52 1.54 -22.76
CA GLY A 60 33.62 0.28 -22.04
C GLY A 60 32.28 -0.30 -21.59
N VAL A 61 32.36 -1.30 -20.72
CA VAL A 61 31.20 -2.05 -20.22
C VAL A 61 31.26 -2.14 -18.71
N VAL A 62 30.13 -1.87 -18.05
CA VAL A 62 29.93 -2.16 -16.63
C VAL A 62 28.86 -3.23 -16.51
N CYS A 63 29.20 -4.37 -15.90
CA CYS A 63 28.28 -5.49 -15.68
C CYS A 63 28.32 -5.94 -14.22
N TYR A 64 27.15 -5.99 -13.59
CA TYR A 64 27.02 -6.47 -12.22
C TYR A 64 25.76 -7.29 -12.00
N ILE A 65 25.84 -8.22 -11.05
CA ILE A 65 24.68 -8.81 -10.39
C ILE A 65 24.52 -8.21 -9.00
N THR A 66 23.44 -7.46 -8.78
CA THR A 66 23.21 -6.69 -7.54
C THR A 66 21.74 -6.72 -7.16
N THR A 67 21.42 -6.22 -5.96
CA THR A 67 20.03 -6.01 -5.58
C THR A 67 19.34 -5.05 -6.53
N SER A 68 18.15 -5.41 -7.01
CA SER A 68 17.47 -4.75 -8.14
C SER A 68 16.69 -3.48 -7.78
N GLY A 69 16.92 -2.91 -6.58
CA GLY A 69 16.17 -1.74 -6.11
C GLY A 69 16.21 -0.54 -7.07
N TYR A 70 17.32 -0.37 -7.78
CA TYR A 70 17.51 0.72 -8.75
C TYR A 70 16.65 0.61 -10.01
N LEU A 71 16.17 -0.59 -10.36
CA LEU A 71 15.30 -0.79 -11.53
C LEU A 71 13.98 -0.03 -11.40
N ARG A 72 13.38 -0.04 -10.19
CA ARG A 72 12.01 0.46 -9.95
C ARG A 72 11.94 1.56 -8.89
N GLY A 73 12.88 1.59 -7.95
CA GLY A 73 12.75 2.37 -6.72
C GLY A 73 12.76 3.89 -6.95
N PRO A 74 11.92 4.65 -6.21
CA PRO A 74 11.81 6.10 -6.39
C PRO A 74 13.06 6.86 -5.95
N GLY A 75 13.91 6.28 -5.08
CA GLY A 75 15.18 6.89 -4.66
C GLY A 75 16.32 6.78 -5.67
N PHE A 76 16.09 6.12 -6.82
CA PHE A 76 17.13 5.85 -7.83
C PHE A 76 16.86 6.58 -9.16
N LYS A 77 15.99 7.58 -9.19
CA LYS A 77 15.68 8.35 -10.41
C LYS A 77 16.94 8.94 -11.05
N GLY A 78 17.78 9.60 -10.24
CA GLY A 78 19.06 10.17 -10.70
C GLY A 78 20.04 9.11 -11.18
N MET A 79 20.15 7.97 -10.48
CA MET A 79 20.97 6.84 -10.96
C MET A 79 20.53 6.34 -12.34
N ARG A 80 19.22 6.21 -12.58
CA ARG A 80 18.71 5.77 -13.91
C ARG A 80 18.98 6.81 -14.99
N GLU A 81 18.80 8.09 -14.68
CA GLU A 81 19.13 9.19 -15.58
C GLU A 81 20.62 9.24 -15.90
N TYR A 82 21.50 9.11 -14.90
CA TYR A 82 22.94 9.04 -15.09
C TYR A 82 23.32 7.88 -16.02
N LEU A 83 22.76 6.68 -15.80
CA LEU A 83 23.05 5.52 -16.63
C LEU A 83 22.60 5.79 -18.07
N ARG A 84 21.35 6.25 -18.29
CA ARG A 84 20.86 6.59 -19.64
C ARG A 84 21.69 7.66 -20.33
N ARG A 85 22.22 8.63 -19.58
CA ARG A 85 23.03 9.73 -20.12
C ARG A 85 24.45 9.30 -20.48
N ASN A 86 24.99 8.32 -19.77
CA ASN A 86 26.39 7.97 -19.87
C ASN A 86 26.66 6.64 -20.58
N THR A 87 25.64 6.03 -21.17
CA THR A 87 25.74 4.72 -21.83
C THR A 87 25.01 4.80 -23.15
N ALA A 88 25.44 4.04 -24.15
CA ALA A 88 24.73 3.93 -25.42
C ALA A 88 23.55 2.95 -25.31
N GLU A 89 23.76 1.85 -24.58
CA GLU A 89 22.79 0.76 -24.48
C GLU A 89 22.92 0.00 -23.15
N GLY A 90 21.85 -0.68 -22.73
CA GLY A 90 21.90 -1.54 -21.56
C GLY A 90 20.91 -2.70 -21.58
N TRP A 91 21.21 -3.72 -20.79
CA TRP A 91 20.43 -4.96 -20.68
C TRP A 91 20.21 -5.29 -19.22
N ILE A 92 18.97 -5.60 -18.86
CA ILE A 92 18.53 -5.98 -17.52
C ILE A 92 17.95 -7.38 -17.57
N VAL A 93 18.52 -8.30 -16.81
CA VAL A 93 17.95 -9.63 -16.57
C VAL A 93 17.47 -9.70 -15.13
N ASP A 94 16.15 -9.67 -14.92
CA ASP A 94 15.55 -9.93 -13.62
C ASP A 94 15.65 -11.43 -13.31
N VAL A 95 16.46 -11.75 -12.30
CA VAL A 95 16.72 -13.12 -11.83
C VAL A 95 15.93 -13.43 -10.56
N SER A 96 15.11 -12.49 -10.10
CA SER A 96 14.19 -12.64 -8.97
C SER A 96 12.80 -12.05 -9.28
N PRO A 97 12.17 -12.44 -10.40
CA PRO A 97 10.83 -11.95 -10.76
C PRO A 97 9.77 -12.32 -9.72
N GLU A 98 10.04 -13.27 -8.83
CA GLU A 98 9.16 -13.64 -7.72
C GLU A 98 9.15 -12.59 -6.59
N GLY A 99 10.03 -11.60 -6.63
CA GLY A 99 10.06 -10.48 -5.70
C GLY A 99 10.83 -10.77 -4.40
N GLN A 100 10.40 -10.14 -3.30
CA GLN A 100 11.12 -10.14 -2.02
C GLN A 100 10.98 -11.47 -1.28
N ARG A 101 12.11 -11.98 -0.76
CA ARG A 101 12.19 -13.25 0.00
C ARG A 101 11.54 -14.42 -0.75
N PRO A 102 11.91 -14.66 -2.02
CA PRO A 102 11.32 -15.73 -2.79
C PRO A 102 11.73 -17.09 -2.18
N GLU A 103 11.05 -18.17 -2.56
CA GLU A 103 11.39 -19.50 -2.07
C GLU A 103 12.87 -19.83 -2.29
N VAL A 104 13.50 -20.57 -1.37
CA VAL A 104 14.94 -20.87 -1.46
C VAL A 104 15.29 -21.56 -2.78
N ALA A 105 14.39 -22.39 -3.29
CA ALA A 105 14.58 -23.15 -4.51
C ALA A 105 14.56 -22.30 -5.80
N THR A 106 14.05 -21.07 -5.77
CA THR A 106 14.01 -20.16 -6.94
C THR A 106 15.13 -19.11 -6.92
N ARG A 107 15.87 -18.97 -5.81
CA ARG A 107 16.96 -18.01 -5.68
C ARG A 107 18.19 -18.46 -6.45
N ILE A 108 18.76 -17.58 -7.28
CA ILE A 108 20.08 -17.82 -7.90
C ILE A 108 21.19 -17.99 -6.86
N PHE A 109 21.14 -17.24 -5.75
CA PHE A 109 21.99 -17.42 -4.58
C PHE A 109 21.12 -17.78 -3.37
N PRO A 110 21.14 -19.03 -2.87
CA PRO A 110 20.20 -19.49 -1.83
C PRO A 110 20.17 -18.63 -0.55
N GLY A 111 21.32 -18.06 -0.18
CA GLY A 111 21.47 -17.20 1.00
C GLY A 111 20.99 -15.75 0.81
N VAL A 112 20.69 -15.32 -0.42
CA VAL A 112 20.28 -13.95 -0.72
C VAL A 112 18.75 -13.87 -0.80
N GLN A 113 18.15 -13.12 0.11
CA GLN A 113 16.69 -12.98 0.20
C GLN A 113 16.17 -11.74 -0.54
N GLN A 114 17.07 -10.87 -0.98
CA GLN A 114 16.78 -9.65 -1.72
C GLN A 114 16.59 -9.99 -3.21
N PRO A 115 15.69 -9.30 -3.91
CA PRO A 115 15.57 -9.38 -5.36
C PRO A 115 16.88 -8.95 -6.03
N LEU A 116 17.32 -9.72 -7.01
CA LEU A 116 18.55 -9.50 -7.74
C LEU A 116 18.27 -9.25 -9.22
N ALA A 117 19.14 -8.48 -9.86
CA ALA A 117 19.17 -8.34 -11.31
C ALA A 117 20.63 -8.38 -11.80
N ILE A 118 20.83 -8.99 -12.96
CA ILE A 118 22.04 -8.81 -13.75
C ILE A 118 21.79 -7.58 -14.62
N ALA A 119 22.69 -6.61 -14.61
CA ALA A 119 22.61 -5.47 -15.50
C ALA A 119 23.94 -5.20 -16.18
N ILE A 120 23.85 -4.90 -17.47
CA ILE A 120 24.95 -4.64 -18.37
C ILE A 120 24.69 -3.27 -18.97
N PHE A 121 25.67 -2.38 -18.91
CA PHE A 121 25.62 -1.07 -19.57
C PHE A 121 26.87 -0.86 -20.38
N THR A 122 26.71 -0.45 -21.63
CA THR A 122 27.79 -0.25 -22.59
C THR A 122 27.87 1.22 -22.96
N ARG A 123 29.08 1.76 -23.04
CA ARG A 123 29.35 3.08 -23.61
C ARG A 123 30.23 2.88 -24.82
N THR A 124 29.76 3.34 -25.97
CA THR A 124 30.48 3.34 -27.24
C THR A 124 30.99 4.76 -27.56
N PRO A 125 31.96 4.92 -28.49
CA PRO A 125 32.51 6.24 -28.83
C PRO A 125 31.49 7.25 -29.37
N ASP A 126 30.35 6.79 -29.88
CA ASP A 126 29.25 7.58 -30.44
C ASP A 126 28.11 7.84 -29.44
N CYS A 127 28.31 7.53 -28.15
CA CYS A 127 27.34 7.81 -27.09
C CYS A 127 27.01 9.31 -27.01
N ASP A 128 25.76 9.69 -27.30
CA ASP A 128 25.27 11.06 -27.17
C ASP A 128 24.60 11.27 -25.80
N PRO A 129 25.15 12.11 -24.90
CA PRO A 129 24.55 12.38 -23.59
C PRO A 129 23.21 13.13 -23.65
N GLN A 130 22.79 13.60 -24.81
CA GLN A 130 21.46 14.20 -25.03
C GLN A 130 20.41 13.18 -25.49
N VAL A 131 20.80 11.94 -25.78
CA VAL A 131 19.89 10.87 -26.18
C VAL A 131 19.87 9.80 -25.08
N PRO A 132 18.71 9.47 -24.49
CA PRO A 132 18.65 8.45 -23.46
C PRO A 132 18.98 7.06 -24.05
N ALA A 133 19.90 6.34 -23.42
CA ALA A 133 20.25 4.97 -23.78
C ALA A 133 19.02 4.07 -23.95
N ILE A 134 19.06 3.16 -24.92
CA ILE A 134 18.04 2.11 -25.05
C ILE A 134 18.34 1.04 -24.01
N ILE A 135 17.35 0.71 -23.19
CA ILE A 135 17.50 -0.32 -22.15
C ILE A 135 16.53 -1.47 -22.46
N HIS A 136 17.08 -2.67 -22.56
CA HIS A 136 16.40 -3.93 -22.81
C HIS A 136 16.15 -4.67 -21.51
N TYR A 137 14.98 -5.27 -21.38
CA TYR A 137 14.61 -6.04 -20.19
C TYR A 137 14.19 -7.46 -20.55
N THR A 138 14.60 -8.41 -19.72
CA THR A 138 14.04 -9.77 -19.70
C THR A 138 14.03 -10.31 -18.27
N ALA A 139 13.34 -11.42 -18.05
CA ALA A 139 13.27 -12.10 -16.76
C ALA A 139 13.44 -13.60 -16.93
N VAL A 140 14.12 -14.25 -15.97
CA VAL A 140 14.24 -15.71 -15.92
C VAL A 140 13.40 -16.26 -14.78
N HIS A 141 12.58 -17.28 -15.09
CA HIS A 141 11.59 -17.84 -14.18
C HIS A 141 11.93 -19.27 -13.77
N GLY A 142 11.25 -19.77 -12.74
CA GLY A 142 11.32 -21.16 -12.31
C GLY A 142 12.32 -21.42 -11.19
N HIS A 143 12.61 -22.70 -10.97
CA HIS A 143 13.62 -23.14 -10.02
C HIS A 143 15.02 -22.72 -10.48
N ARG A 144 15.94 -22.69 -9.52
CA ARG A 144 17.31 -22.22 -9.72
C ARG A 144 18.00 -22.86 -10.94
N ASN A 145 17.86 -24.17 -11.14
CA ASN A 145 18.50 -24.87 -12.26
C ASN A 145 17.90 -24.45 -13.62
N GLU A 146 16.60 -24.18 -13.67
CA GLU A 146 15.90 -23.70 -14.86
C GLU A 146 16.36 -22.27 -15.19
N LYS A 147 16.50 -21.41 -14.17
CA LYS A 147 17.10 -20.08 -14.33
C LYS A 147 18.53 -20.14 -14.86
N TYR A 148 19.37 -21.05 -14.33
CA TYR A 148 20.73 -21.23 -14.85
C TYR A 148 20.74 -21.71 -16.31
N ALA A 149 19.86 -22.65 -16.68
CA ALA A 149 19.74 -23.11 -18.05
C ALA A 149 19.28 -21.98 -19.00
N ALA A 150 18.31 -21.17 -18.58
CA ALA A 150 17.86 -20.00 -19.34
C ALA A 150 18.97 -18.95 -19.51
N LEU A 151 19.77 -18.70 -18.46
CA LEU A 151 20.91 -17.77 -18.54
C LEU A 151 22.02 -18.28 -19.48
N GLN A 152 22.20 -19.59 -19.63
CA GLN A 152 23.19 -20.16 -20.55
C GLN A 152 22.82 -19.99 -22.02
N THR A 153 21.53 -19.88 -22.34
CA THR A 153 21.04 -19.75 -23.73
C THR A 153 20.72 -18.30 -24.11
N LEU A 154 20.73 -17.38 -23.15
CA LEU A 154 20.41 -15.97 -23.38
C LEU A 154 21.50 -15.27 -24.21
N SER A 155 21.10 -14.64 -25.31
CA SER A 155 21.94 -13.77 -26.14
C SER A 155 21.43 -12.34 -26.10
N LEU A 156 22.32 -11.34 -26.21
CA LEU A 156 21.96 -9.92 -26.20
C LEU A 156 21.09 -9.52 -27.42
N ASP A 157 21.24 -10.23 -28.54
CA ASP A 157 20.45 -10.02 -29.77
C ASP A 157 19.26 -10.99 -29.87
N GLY A 158 18.94 -11.70 -28.78
CA GLY A 158 17.87 -12.70 -28.76
C GLY A 158 16.45 -12.09 -28.79
N PRO A 159 15.43 -12.89 -29.12
CA PRO A 159 14.04 -12.40 -29.19
C PRO A 159 13.37 -12.21 -27.82
N HIS A 160 14.06 -12.51 -26.72
CA HIS A 160 13.50 -12.51 -25.36
C HIS A 160 13.49 -11.13 -24.68
N TRP A 161 14.06 -10.12 -25.34
CA TRP A 161 14.19 -8.78 -24.81
C TRP A 161 12.95 -7.94 -25.10
N GLN A 162 12.54 -7.18 -24.11
CA GLN A 162 11.45 -6.21 -24.20
C GLN A 162 12.02 -4.79 -24.04
N PRO A 163 11.52 -3.81 -24.80
CA PRO A 163 11.92 -2.42 -24.59
C PRO A 163 11.43 -1.94 -23.22
N THR A 164 12.26 -1.15 -22.53
CA THR A 164 11.85 -0.44 -21.31
C THR A 164 11.34 0.97 -21.63
N ARG A 165 10.73 1.62 -20.63
CA ARG A 165 10.31 3.03 -20.72
C ARG A 165 11.48 3.94 -21.06
N ALA A 166 11.35 4.82 -22.06
CA ALA A 166 12.47 5.59 -22.60
C ALA A 166 12.83 6.88 -21.84
N ALA A 167 11.94 7.42 -20.98
CA ALA A 167 12.21 8.69 -20.31
C ALA A 167 13.41 8.60 -19.35
N TRP A 168 14.15 9.71 -19.22
CA TRP A 168 15.41 9.82 -18.47
C TRP A 168 15.40 9.14 -17.09
N GLN A 169 14.37 9.41 -16.28
CA GLN A 169 14.28 8.89 -14.92
C GLN A 169 13.34 7.67 -14.79
N ALA A 170 12.78 7.19 -15.91
CA ALA A 170 11.80 6.11 -15.89
C ALA A 170 12.41 4.79 -15.37
N PRO A 171 11.61 3.93 -14.71
CA PRO A 171 12.05 2.60 -14.33
C PRO A 171 12.63 1.81 -15.50
N PHE A 172 13.60 0.93 -15.21
CA PHE A 172 14.13 -0.04 -16.17
C PHE A 172 13.27 -1.30 -16.25
N THR A 173 11.95 -1.16 -16.10
CA THR A 173 10.97 -2.21 -16.33
C THR A 173 10.40 -2.11 -17.74
N PRO A 174 9.84 -3.21 -18.30
CA PRO A 174 9.21 -3.18 -19.60
C PRO A 174 8.26 -2.00 -19.75
N ALA A 175 8.33 -1.34 -20.92
CA ALA A 175 7.34 -0.35 -21.29
C ALA A 175 5.96 -1.03 -21.34
N ALA A 176 4.92 -0.32 -20.93
CA ALA A 176 3.58 -0.87 -21.06
C ALA A 176 3.27 -1.11 -22.54
N GLN A 177 2.74 -2.29 -22.87
CA GLN A 177 2.20 -2.56 -24.22
C GLN A 177 0.85 -1.86 -24.42
N SER A 178 0.24 -1.37 -23.33
CA SER A 178 -1.00 -0.61 -23.29
C SER A 178 -0.73 0.90 -23.08
N GLN A 179 -1.77 1.73 -23.15
CA GLN A 179 -1.72 3.16 -22.80
C GLN A 179 -1.52 3.42 -21.29
N TRP A 180 -1.10 2.42 -20.51
CA TRP A 180 -0.92 2.55 -19.06
C TRP A 180 -0.10 3.77 -18.67
N ASP A 181 1.02 4.00 -19.36
CA ASP A 181 1.92 5.11 -19.04
C ASP A 181 1.34 6.50 -19.38
N ASP A 182 0.25 6.57 -20.16
CA ASP A 182 -0.49 7.79 -20.49
C ASP A 182 -1.63 8.07 -19.49
N TYR A 183 -2.11 7.05 -18.78
CA TYR A 183 -3.17 7.22 -17.79
C TYR A 183 -2.67 7.97 -16.55
N PRO A 184 -3.47 8.88 -15.97
CA PRO A 184 -3.08 9.59 -14.75
C PRO A 184 -2.91 8.64 -13.57
N ALA A 185 -1.85 8.83 -12.77
CA ALA A 185 -1.73 8.16 -11.49
C ALA A 185 -2.83 8.62 -10.52
N LEU A 186 -3.17 7.81 -9.53
CA LEU A 186 -4.16 8.22 -8.52
C LEU A 186 -3.80 9.54 -7.84
N ASN A 187 -2.51 9.79 -7.58
CA ASN A 187 -2.05 11.05 -7.00
C ASN A 187 -1.94 12.21 -8.01
N ASP A 188 -2.15 11.96 -9.30
CA ASP A 188 -2.35 13.04 -10.29
C ASP A 188 -3.82 13.49 -10.26
N LEU A 189 -4.76 12.58 -9.95
CA LEU A 189 -6.18 12.90 -9.80
C LEU A 189 -6.49 13.55 -8.43
N LEU A 190 -5.89 13.02 -7.36
CA LEU A 190 -6.06 13.42 -5.97
C LEU A 190 -4.70 13.88 -5.40
N PRO A 191 -4.26 15.13 -5.64
CA PRO A 191 -2.87 15.55 -5.41
C PRO A 191 -2.40 15.49 -3.96
N TRP A 192 -3.30 15.73 -3.01
CA TRP A 192 -2.96 15.58 -1.61
C TRP A 192 -3.05 14.12 -1.19
N SER A 193 -1.91 13.59 -0.75
CA SER A 193 -1.81 12.23 -0.25
C SER A 193 -0.98 12.15 1.02
N SER A 194 -1.18 11.08 1.77
CA SER A 194 -0.48 10.80 3.02
C SER A 194 -0.29 9.30 3.21
N THR A 195 0.60 8.91 4.12
CA THR A 195 0.47 7.55 4.68
C THR A 195 -0.66 7.55 5.70
N GLY A 196 -1.25 6.39 5.98
CA GLY A 196 -2.16 6.27 7.12
C GLY A 196 -1.47 6.49 8.48
N VAL A 197 -2.27 6.43 9.54
CA VAL A 197 -1.84 6.60 10.94
C VAL A 197 -0.86 5.50 11.34
N THR A 198 0.20 5.83 12.06
CA THR A 198 1.19 4.85 12.56
C THR A 198 1.41 5.03 14.05
N ALA A 199 1.13 3.98 14.82
CA ALA A 199 1.41 3.95 16.26
C ALA A 199 2.79 3.35 16.59
N ASN A 200 3.38 2.51 15.71
CA ASN A 200 4.63 1.79 15.95
C ASN A 200 4.63 0.89 17.20
N ARG A 201 3.56 0.12 17.45
CA ARG A 201 2.60 0.47 18.51
C ARG A 201 1.34 -0.38 18.45
N ASN A 202 1.28 -1.63 18.92
CA ASN A 202 0.06 -2.42 18.68
C ASN A 202 -1.03 -2.17 19.72
N TRP A 203 -0.65 -2.02 21.00
CA TRP A 203 -1.59 -1.93 22.11
C TRP A 203 -2.64 -0.81 22.03
N PRO A 204 -2.39 0.37 21.39
CA PRO A 204 -3.39 1.44 21.26
C PRO A 204 -4.52 1.12 20.27
N SER A 205 -4.49 -0.06 19.61
CA SER A 205 -5.54 -0.52 18.71
C SER A 205 -6.00 -1.94 19.06
N ALA A 206 -7.30 -2.20 18.92
CA ALA A 206 -7.88 -3.53 19.17
C ALA A 206 -9.23 -3.71 18.45
N PRO A 207 -9.66 -4.96 18.21
CA PRO A 207 -10.98 -5.24 17.65
C PRO A 207 -12.16 -4.89 18.58
N ALA A 208 -11.91 -4.70 19.88
CA ALA A 208 -12.94 -4.34 20.85
C ALA A 208 -12.49 -3.14 21.71
N ALA A 209 -13.38 -2.16 21.88
CA ALA A 209 -13.11 -0.98 22.69
C ALA A 209 -12.85 -1.33 24.17
N GLY A 210 -13.51 -2.37 24.70
CA GLY A 210 -13.28 -2.84 26.08
C GLY A 210 -11.84 -3.27 26.34
N VAL A 211 -11.20 -3.90 25.35
CA VAL A 211 -9.78 -4.30 25.44
C VAL A 211 -8.88 -3.07 25.58
N LEU A 212 -9.15 -2.00 24.82
CA LEU A 212 -8.39 -0.75 24.93
C LEU A 212 -8.56 -0.09 26.29
N LYS A 213 -9.76 -0.13 26.88
CA LYS A 213 -10.00 0.38 28.23
C LYS A 213 -9.18 -0.37 29.28
N GLU A 214 -9.12 -1.70 29.20
CA GLU A 214 -8.30 -2.51 30.12
C GLU A 214 -6.80 -2.27 29.92
N ARG A 215 -6.33 -2.14 28.67
CA ARG A 215 -4.93 -1.79 28.39
C ARG A 215 -4.56 -0.42 28.95
N LEU A 216 -5.42 0.58 28.76
CA LEU A 216 -5.20 1.93 29.31
C LEU A 216 -5.22 1.90 30.84
N LYS A 217 -6.12 1.14 31.46
CA LYS A 217 -6.17 0.96 32.91
C LYS A 217 -4.88 0.34 33.44
N ALA A 218 -4.39 -0.73 32.82
CA ALA A 218 -3.14 -1.38 33.20
C ALA A 218 -1.95 -0.41 33.08
N LEU A 219 -1.87 0.36 31.99
CA LEU A 219 -0.81 1.33 31.77
C LEU A 219 -0.86 2.51 32.74
N VAL A 220 -2.03 3.09 32.99
CA VAL A 220 -2.21 4.22 33.90
C VAL A 220 -1.93 3.82 35.35
N ALA A 221 -2.32 2.60 35.74
CA ALA A 221 -2.15 2.09 37.10
C ALA A 221 -0.72 1.64 37.46
N GLU A 222 0.19 1.49 36.49
CA GLU A 222 1.59 1.12 36.73
C GLU A 222 2.34 2.26 37.45
N PRO A 223 2.79 2.08 38.71
CA PRO A 223 3.47 3.11 39.47
C PRO A 223 4.97 3.25 39.11
N ASP A 224 5.62 2.18 38.65
CA ASP A 224 7.03 2.24 38.27
C ASP A 224 7.18 2.85 36.87
N LEU A 225 7.83 4.01 36.78
CA LEU A 225 8.02 4.73 35.52
C LEU A 225 8.84 3.94 34.49
N ALA A 226 9.82 3.14 34.93
CA ALA A 226 10.62 2.34 33.99
C ALA A 226 9.76 1.25 33.36
N ARG A 227 9.01 0.52 34.18
CA ARG A 227 8.05 -0.50 33.73
C ARG A 227 6.92 0.11 32.91
N LYS A 228 6.42 1.29 33.29
CA LYS A 228 5.41 2.03 32.53
C LYS A 228 5.92 2.41 31.14
N ALA A 229 7.20 2.81 31.01
CA ALA A 229 7.82 3.12 29.72
C ALA A 229 7.97 1.87 28.84
N GLU A 230 8.30 0.72 29.43
CA GLU A 230 8.32 -0.58 28.72
C GLU A 230 6.92 -0.99 28.25
N LEU A 231 5.90 -0.89 29.12
CA LEU A 231 4.51 -1.14 28.76
C LEU A 231 4.02 -0.19 27.66
N PHE A 232 4.35 1.10 27.78
CA PHE A 232 4.04 2.10 26.78
C PHE A 232 4.74 1.79 25.45
N LYS A 233 5.93 1.18 25.49
CA LYS A 233 6.82 0.96 24.35
C LYS A 233 7.25 2.30 23.74
N GLU A 234 8.05 3.05 24.49
CA GLU A 234 8.57 4.35 24.05
C GLU A 234 9.36 4.26 22.75
N THR A 235 9.28 5.32 21.97
CA THR A 235 10.03 5.54 20.73
C THR A 235 10.58 6.96 20.73
N ASP A 236 11.45 7.26 19.76
CA ASP A 236 11.94 8.62 19.52
C ASP A 236 10.82 9.63 19.17
N ALA A 237 9.67 9.15 18.71
CA ALA A 237 8.53 9.98 18.30
C ALA A 237 7.37 9.99 19.32
N SER A 238 7.44 9.19 20.38
CA SER A 238 6.37 9.07 21.37
C SER A 238 6.89 8.44 22.66
N THR A 239 6.92 9.25 23.72
CA THR A 239 7.31 8.88 25.08
C THR A 239 6.23 9.30 26.07
N LEU A 240 6.28 8.79 27.30
CA LEU A 240 5.39 9.17 28.40
C LEU A 240 5.51 10.66 28.74
N ALA A 241 6.71 11.24 28.57
CA ALA A 241 7.00 12.65 28.85
C ALA A 241 6.57 13.59 27.71
N MET A 242 6.42 13.09 26.47
CA MET A 242 6.09 13.92 25.33
C MET A 242 4.68 14.49 25.40
N THR A 243 4.57 15.74 24.96
CA THR A 243 3.32 16.44 24.70
C THR A 243 3.17 16.65 23.20
N LYS A 244 1.93 16.77 22.73
CA LYS A 244 1.62 17.06 21.32
C LYS A 244 0.36 17.92 21.26
N ASP A 245 0.21 18.77 20.26
CA ASP A 245 -1.05 19.52 20.09
C ASP A 245 -2.20 18.53 19.86
N PRO A 246 -3.41 18.80 20.35
CA PRO A 246 -4.55 17.92 20.11
C PRO A 246 -4.85 17.82 18.61
N PHE A 247 -5.57 16.76 18.22
CA PHE A 247 -6.09 16.71 16.85
C PHE A 247 -7.20 17.73 16.66
N GLY A 248 -7.41 18.18 15.42
CA GLY A 248 -8.53 19.07 15.07
C GLY A 248 -9.90 18.37 15.02
N ALA A 249 -10.00 17.11 15.46
CA ALA A 249 -11.24 16.33 15.43
C ALA A 249 -11.85 16.24 16.84
N ALA A 250 -13.16 16.44 16.95
CA ALA A 250 -13.86 16.63 18.23
C ALA A 250 -13.94 15.37 19.11
N ASP A 251 -13.88 14.18 18.52
CA ASP A 251 -13.94 12.86 19.18
C ASP A 251 -12.54 12.31 19.54
N THR A 252 -11.57 13.19 19.75
CA THR A 252 -10.18 12.84 20.08
C THR A 252 -9.75 13.41 21.43
N GLU A 253 -8.65 12.92 22.02
CA GLU A 253 -8.19 13.40 23.33
C GLU A 253 -7.76 14.88 23.24
N PRO A 254 -8.40 15.80 23.98
CA PRO A 254 -8.06 17.22 23.91
C PRO A 254 -6.86 17.58 24.79
N ASN A 255 -6.56 16.83 25.86
CA ASN A 255 -5.54 17.20 26.85
C ASN A 255 -4.17 16.60 26.55
N THR A 256 -3.71 16.69 25.30
CA THR A 256 -2.41 16.13 24.88
C THR A 256 -1.22 17.07 25.08
N THR A 257 -1.48 18.30 25.51
CA THR A 257 -0.45 19.31 25.85
C THR A 257 0.20 19.08 27.21
N ARG A 258 -0.29 18.12 28.00
CA ARG A 258 0.38 17.58 29.19
C ARG A 258 0.96 16.19 28.92
N PRO A 259 2.04 15.78 29.60
CA PRO A 259 2.62 14.45 29.44
C PRO A 259 1.62 13.33 29.75
N PHE A 260 1.70 12.21 29.01
CA PHE A 260 0.89 11.02 29.32
C PHE A 260 1.26 10.41 30.68
N ALA A 261 2.51 10.60 31.13
CA ALA A 261 2.96 10.21 32.48
C ALA A 261 2.09 10.78 33.60
N SER A 262 1.48 11.95 33.38
CA SER A 262 0.64 12.66 34.34
C SER A 262 -0.82 12.19 34.35
N GLU A 263 -1.20 11.25 33.48
CA GLU A 263 -2.56 10.74 33.42
C GLU A 263 -2.90 9.86 34.62
N THR A 264 -4.12 10.04 35.12
CA THR A 264 -4.65 9.36 36.31
C THR A 264 -5.97 8.66 36.00
N ALA A 265 -6.65 8.12 37.01
CA ALA A 265 -7.97 7.51 36.87
C ALA A 265 -9.02 8.44 36.20
N THR A 266 -8.82 9.77 36.22
CA THR A 266 -9.70 10.72 35.52
C THR A 266 -9.68 10.53 34.01
N TYR A 267 -8.52 10.24 33.42
CA TYR A 267 -8.39 9.95 31.98
C TYR A 267 -9.22 8.71 31.57
N LEU A 268 -9.24 7.69 32.44
CA LEU A 268 -9.96 6.43 32.21
C LEU A 268 -11.49 6.58 32.23
N LYS A 269 -12.04 7.69 32.72
CA LYS A 269 -13.49 7.93 32.74
C LYS A 269 -14.07 8.11 31.33
N SER A 270 -13.30 8.71 30.43
CA SER A 270 -13.76 9.01 29.07
C SER A 270 -12.58 9.02 28.08
N PRO A 271 -11.84 7.91 27.91
CA PRO A 271 -10.77 7.84 26.93
C PRO A 271 -11.35 7.98 25.52
N ALA A 272 -10.75 8.83 24.69
CA ALA A 272 -11.14 8.99 23.31
C ALA A 272 -10.82 7.72 22.50
N ILE A 273 -11.80 6.83 22.35
CA ILE A 273 -11.68 5.57 21.59
C ILE A 273 -12.64 5.63 20.41
N VAL A 274 -12.10 5.54 19.20
CA VAL A 274 -12.85 5.75 17.95
C VAL A 274 -12.65 4.61 16.97
N ARG A 275 -13.58 4.47 16.02
CA ARG A 275 -13.43 3.52 14.92
C ARG A 275 -12.40 4.00 13.92
N TYR A 276 -11.55 3.09 13.46
CA TYR A 276 -10.58 3.34 12.41
C TYR A 276 -10.45 2.16 11.45
N GLY A 277 -9.93 2.41 10.25
CA GLY A 277 -9.69 1.38 9.26
C GLY A 277 -8.36 0.67 9.54
N CYS A 278 -8.39 -0.47 10.23
CA CYS A 278 -7.18 -1.24 10.51
C CYS A 278 -6.62 -1.88 9.23
N ARG A 279 -7.43 -2.69 8.54
CA ARG A 279 -7.12 -3.27 7.23
C ARG A 279 -8.30 -3.05 6.29
N SER A 280 -8.15 -3.33 5.00
CA SER A 280 -9.26 -3.36 4.05
C SER A 280 -10.41 -4.17 4.63
N PHE A 281 -11.57 -3.52 4.75
CA PHE A 281 -12.79 -4.04 5.37
C PHE A 281 -12.70 -4.39 6.87
N ASP A 282 -11.55 -4.35 7.53
CA ASP A 282 -11.43 -4.57 8.98
C ASP A 282 -11.49 -3.25 9.75
N ARG A 283 -12.70 -2.94 10.21
CA ARG A 283 -13.00 -1.81 11.09
C ARG A 283 -12.67 -2.23 12.53
N GLN A 284 -11.73 -1.53 13.17
CA GLN A 284 -11.33 -1.78 14.56
C GLN A 284 -11.40 -0.48 15.37
N TRP A 285 -10.91 -0.49 16.60
CA TRP A 285 -10.86 0.65 17.49
C TRP A 285 -9.41 1.11 17.72
N ILE A 286 -9.24 2.42 17.89
CA ILE A 286 -7.96 3.04 18.25
C ILE A 286 -8.18 4.05 19.38
N VAL A 287 -7.20 4.19 20.28
CA VAL A 287 -7.16 5.31 21.23
C VAL A 287 -6.68 6.55 20.47
N ALA A 288 -7.59 7.50 20.25
CA ALA A 288 -7.35 8.74 19.53
C ALA A 288 -6.66 9.80 20.40
N ASP A 289 -5.54 9.42 21.01
CA ASP A 289 -4.64 10.30 21.75
C ASP A 289 -3.33 10.42 20.96
N ARG A 290 -3.02 11.65 20.52
CA ARG A 290 -1.86 11.92 19.67
C ARG A 290 -0.56 11.49 20.34
N ARG A 291 -0.46 11.57 21.67
CA ARG A 291 0.73 11.19 22.45
C ARG A 291 1.04 9.71 22.27
N LEU A 292 0.04 8.86 22.05
CA LEU A 292 0.18 7.41 21.89
C LEU A 292 0.60 6.97 20.48
N LEU A 293 0.70 7.91 19.53
CA LEU A 293 0.88 7.64 18.11
C LEU A 293 2.15 8.30 17.56
N ASP A 294 3.06 7.54 16.95
CA ASP A 294 4.33 8.04 16.39
C ASP A 294 4.11 8.98 15.20
N ARG A 295 3.50 8.47 14.12
CA ARG A 295 3.14 9.26 12.93
C ARG A 295 1.63 9.37 12.87
N SER A 296 1.12 10.29 13.67
CA SER A 296 -0.31 10.44 13.94
C SER A 296 -1.12 11.10 12.84
N ARG A 297 -0.47 11.77 11.87
CA ARG A 297 -1.11 12.40 10.69
C ARG A 297 -2.23 13.40 11.07
N PRO A 298 -1.95 14.46 11.83
CA PRO A 298 -2.97 15.40 12.31
C PRO A 298 -3.84 15.99 11.19
N GLU A 299 -3.29 16.24 10.02
CA GLU A 299 -4.04 16.70 8.84
C GLU A 299 -5.10 15.68 8.37
N LEU A 300 -4.82 14.37 8.44
CA LEU A 300 -5.82 13.35 8.11
C LEU A 300 -6.96 13.33 9.13
N TRP A 301 -6.65 13.55 10.42
CA TRP A 301 -7.68 13.69 11.46
C TRP A 301 -8.52 14.94 11.24
N ALA A 302 -7.91 16.07 10.90
CA ALA A 302 -8.62 17.32 10.59
C ALA A 302 -9.48 17.21 9.32
N ALA A 303 -9.09 16.36 8.37
CA ALA A 303 -9.88 16.06 7.18
C ALA A 303 -10.97 14.99 7.43
N ARG A 304 -10.95 14.27 8.55
CA ARG A 304 -12.00 13.30 8.91
C ARG A 304 -13.25 14.06 9.37
N ARG A 305 -14.11 14.39 8.40
CA ARG A 305 -15.36 15.15 8.56
C ARG A 305 -16.51 14.45 7.83
N PRO A 306 -17.78 14.82 8.08
CA PRO A 306 -18.91 14.27 7.32
C PRO A 306 -18.71 14.41 5.81
N GLY A 307 -19.05 13.37 5.05
CA GLY A 307 -18.85 13.29 3.60
C GLY A 307 -17.42 12.96 3.15
N GLN A 308 -16.47 12.74 4.08
CA GLN A 308 -15.11 12.32 3.69
C GLN A 308 -15.08 10.86 3.22
N VAL A 309 -14.39 10.62 2.12
CA VAL A 309 -13.97 9.28 1.68
C VAL A 309 -12.46 9.27 1.48
N PHE A 310 -11.81 8.33 2.13
CA PHE A 310 -10.39 8.06 1.96
C PHE A 310 -10.19 7.01 0.87
N VAL A 311 -9.62 7.41 -0.27
CA VAL A 311 -9.15 6.47 -1.29
C VAL A 311 -7.82 5.91 -0.81
N VAL A 312 -7.65 4.60 -0.84
CA VAL A 312 -6.42 3.92 -0.39
C VAL A 312 -5.90 3.02 -1.50
N GLU A 313 -4.65 3.23 -1.88
CA GLU A 313 -3.95 2.45 -2.89
C GLU A 313 -2.69 1.77 -2.33
N GLN A 314 -2.21 0.76 -3.06
CA GLN A 314 -0.87 0.23 -2.87
C GLN A 314 0.09 0.83 -3.91
N HIS A 315 0.84 1.85 -3.49
CA HIS A 315 1.81 2.56 -4.33
C HIS A 315 3.26 2.10 -4.12
N SER A 316 3.49 1.13 -3.23
CA SER A 316 4.85 0.74 -2.80
C SER A 316 5.14 -0.75 -2.98
N GLN A 317 4.12 -1.54 -3.32
CA GLN A 317 4.23 -2.98 -3.55
C GLN A 317 3.45 -3.33 -4.83
N PRO A 318 3.81 -4.44 -5.50
CA PRO A 318 3.00 -4.99 -6.57
C PRO A 318 1.58 -5.34 -6.10
N ILE A 319 0.63 -5.32 -7.03
CA ILE A 319 -0.76 -5.75 -6.81
C ILE A 319 -1.04 -6.93 -7.74
N ALA A 320 -1.21 -8.12 -7.16
CA ALA A 320 -1.41 -9.35 -7.93
C ALA A 320 -2.88 -9.77 -8.07
N ASP A 321 -3.76 -9.32 -7.18
CA ASP A 321 -5.17 -9.73 -7.14
C ASP A 321 -6.07 -8.68 -6.50
N GLY A 322 -7.37 -8.95 -6.53
CA GLY A 322 -8.39 -8.11 -5.89
C GLY A 322 -8.51 -6.73 -6.53
N PRO A 323 -9.05 -5.73 -5.79
CA PRO A 323 -9.12 -4.35 -6.27
C PRO A 323 -7.75 -3.66 -6.24
N ALA A 324 -7.52 -2.71 -7.15
CA ALA A 324 -6.33 -1.84 -7.12
C ALA A 324 -6.47 -0.66 -6.14
N ALA A 325 -7.70 -0.26 -5.83
CA ALA A 325 -8.02 0.76 -4.83
C ALA A 325 -9.14 0.30 -3.88
N VAL A 326 -9.04 0.68 -2.61
CA VAL A 326 -10.11 0.50 -1.62
C VAL A 326 -10.54 1.84 -1.04
N PHE A 327 -11.73 1.90 -0.45
CA PHE A 327 -12.33 3.14 0.04
C PHE A 327 -12.71 2.99 1.50
N SER A 328 -12.56 4.05 2.28
CA SER A 328 -12.97 4.03 3.69
C SER A 328 -13.57 5.37 4.10
N ALA A 329 -14.62 5.34 4.91
CA ALA A 329 -15.10 6.50 5.64
C ALA A 329 -14.34 6.69 6.98
N LEU A 330 -13.54 5.69 7.37
CA LEU A 330 -12.74 5.72 8.60
C LEU A 330 -11.31 6.16 8.30
N ILE A 331 -10.65 6.76 9.29
CA ILE A 331 -9.25 7.11 9.15
C ILE A 331 -8.40 5.82 8.96
N PRO A 332 -7.57 5.73 7.90
CA PRO A 332 -6.84 4.49 7.62
C PRO A 332 -5.55 4.35 8.43
N ASP A 333 -5.23 3.13 8.84
CA ASP A 333 -3.89 2.72 9.28
C ASP A 333 -2.86 2.85 8.15
N ALA A 334 -1.59 3.04 8.47
CA ALA A 334 -0.52 3.08 7.48
C ALA A 334 -0.44 1.82 6.61
N HIS A 335 -0.92 0.69 7.12
CA HIS A 335 -0.95 -0.59 6.44
C HIS A 335 -2.38 -1.02 6.06
N HIS A 336 -3.31 -0.07 5.90
CA HIS A 336 -4.73 -0.34 5.64
C HIS A 336 -4.96 -1.28 4.45
N PHE A 337 -4.34 -1.01 3.28
CA PHE A 337 -4.64 -1.73 2.04
C PHE A 337 -4.50 -3.26 2.16
N ASN A 338 -3.32 -3.77 2.51
CA ASN A 338 -3.07 -5.21 2.63
C ASN A 338 -2.06 -5.57 3.73
N GLY A 339 -1.79 -4.67 4.67
CA GLY A 339 -0.78 -4.89 5.71
C GLY A 339 0.65 -4.53 5.31
N ARG A 340 0.89 -4.04 4.08
CA ARG A 340 2.25 -3.78 3.55
C ARG A 340 2.50 -2.31 3.20
N GLY A 341 1.88 -1.42 3.96
CA GLY A 341 1.92 0.01 3.69
C GLY A 341 0.84 0.39 2.69
N GLY A 342 0.92 1.62 2.17
CA GLY A 342 -0.03 2.15 1.21
C GLY A 342 -0.05 3.67 1.26
N ARG A 343 -0.88 4.26 0.40
CA ARG A 343 -1.12 5.70 0.37
C ARG A 343 -2.61 5.96 0.51
N VAL A 344 -2.91 6.99 1.28
CA VAL A 344 -4.25 7.52 1.52
C VAL A 344 -4.37 8.82 0.74
N LEU A 345 -5.39 8.94 -0.09
CA LEU A 345 -5.73 10.11 -0.89
C LEU A 345 -7.14 10.54 -0.46
N PRO A 346 -7.27 11.46 0.52
CA PRO A 346 -8.58 11.92 1.00
C PRO A 346 -9.31 12.68 -0.10
N MET A 347 -10.62 12.51 -0.22
CA MET A 347 -11.44 13.29 -1.16
C MET A 347 -11.53 14.77 -0.76
N LEU A 348 -11.51 15.06 0.55
CA LEU A 348 -11.59 16.42 1.09
C LEU A 348 -10.34 16.77 1.88
N HIS A 349 -9.84 17.99 1.72
CA HIS A 349 -8.85 18.62 2.58
C HIS A 349 -9.41 18.94 3.99
N PRO A 350 -8.53 19.26 4.97
CA PRO A 350 -8.94 19.99 6.16
C PRO A 350 -9.74 21.24 5.75
N GLY A 351 -10.84 21.51 6.45
CA GLY A 351 -11.76 22.60 6.10
C GLY A 351 -12.75 22.30 4.98
N GLY A 352 -12.65 21.16 4.30
CA GLY A 352 -13.69 20.67 3.39
C GLY A 352 -13.53 20.99 1.91
N ARG A 353 -12.45 21.65 1.51
CA ARG A 353 -12.14 21.86 0.10
C ARG A 353 -11.87 20.51 -0.58
N VAL A 354 -12.37 20.31 -1.80
CA VAL A 354 -12.11 19.09 -2.57
C VAL A 354 -10.63 18.94 -2.91
N ASN A 355 -10.11 17.72 -2.80
CA ASN A 355 -8.74 17.37 -3.16
C ASN A 355 -8.68 16.86 -4.60
N MET A 356 -8.83 17.77 -5.57
CA MET A 356 -8.79 17.42 -6.99
C MET A 356 -7.73 18.25 -7.70
N ALA A 357 -7.10 17.68 -8.72
CA ALA A 357 -6.17 18.44 -9.56
C ALA A 357 -6.86 19.66 -10.19
N LYS A 358 -6.12 20.76 -10.26
CA LYS A 358 -6.64 22.03 -10.78
C LYS A 358 -7.11 21.85 -12.22
N GLY A 359 -8.37 22.21 -12.49
CA GLY A 359 -8.97 22.12 -13.83
C GLY A 359 -9.50 20.72 -14.21
N LEU A 360 -9.18 19.66 -13.43
CA LEU A 360 -9.55 18.28 -13.75
C LEU A 360 -11.06 18.09 -13.89
N LEU A 361 -11.84 18.51 -12.89
CA LEU A 361 -13.30 18.35 -12.93
C LEU A 361 -13.93 19.09 -14.11
N GLY A 362 -13.41 20.27 -14.47
CA GLY A 362 -13.90 21.03 -15.62
C GLY A 362 -13.62 20.33 -16.95
N ALA A 363 -12.39 19.81 -17.11
CA ALA A 363 -12.01 19.03 -18.28
C ALA A 363 -12.86 17.76 -18.42
N LEU A 364 -13.01 16.99 -17.33
CA LEU A 364 -13.85 15.79 -17.31
C LEU A 364 -15.33 16.11 -17.56
N SER A 365 -15.83 17.23 -17.02
CA SER A 365 -17.22 17.66 -17.28
C SER A 365 -17.48 17.99 -18.75
N THR A 366 -16.43 18.49 -19.43
CA THR A 366 -16.50 18.78 -20.87
C THR A 366 -16.52 17.48 -21.67
N ILE A 367 -15.72 16.49 -21.27
CA ILE A 367 -15.66 15.16 -21.90
C ILE A 367 -16.97 14.38 -21.69
N SER A 368 -17.50 14.36 -20.47
CA SER A 368 -18.73 13.61 -20.14
C SER A 368 -20.02 14.31 -20.59
N GLY A 369 -19.95 15.60 -20.96
CA GLY A 369 -21.13 16.39 -21.33
C GLY A 369 -22.01 16.80 -20.14
N ARG A 370 -21.56 16.58 -18.89
CA ARG A 370 -22.27 17.03 -17.68
C ARG A 370 -21.31 17.56 -16.62
N ALA A 371 -21.82 18.41 -15.73
CA ALA A 371 -21.06 18.85 -14.57
C ALA A 371 -20.74 17.65 -13.64
N LEU A 372 -19.45 17.51 -13.29
CA LEU A 372 -18.95 16.49 -12.39
C LEU A 372 -18.54 17.06 -11.03
N SER A 373 -18.92 16.35 -9.98
CA SER A 373 -18.55 16.62 -8.60
C SER A 373 -17.31 15.83 -8.17
N ALA A 374 -16.82 16.09 -6.95
CA ALA A 374 -15.77 15.27 -6.35
C ALA A 374 -16.23 13.84 -6.09
N ASP A 375 -17.49 13.69 -5.68
CA ASP A 375 -18.12 12.39 -5.45
C ASP A 375 -18.20 11.58 -6.75
N ASP A 376 -18.52 12.23 -7.87
CA ASP A 376 -18.53 11.59 -9.20
C ASP A 376 -17.15 11.07 -9.58
N LEU A 377 -16.08 11.82 -9.34
CA LEU A 377 -14.73 11.36 -9.65
C LEU A 377 -14.28 10.21 -8.74
N VAL A 378 -14.58 10.27 -7.44
CA VAL A 378 -14.29 9.16 -6.52
C VAL A 378 -15.08 7.91 -6.90
N ALA A 379 -16.35 8.07 -7.26
CA ALA A 379 -17.17 6.98 -7.79
C ALA A 379 -16.56 6.43 -9.10
N TYR A 380 -16.21 7.27 -10.07
CA TYR A 380 -15.56 6.82 -11.31
C TYR A 380 -14.30 6.00 -11.02
N ILE A 381 -13.41 6.47 -10.13
CA ILE A 381 -12.21 5.74 -9.71
C ILE A 381 -12.60 4.37 -9.12
N ALA A 382 -13.64 4.31 -8.28
CA ALA A 382 -14.13 3.06 -7.71
C ALA A 382 -14.65 2.09 -8.78
N GLY A 383 -15.49 2.58 -9.70
CA GLY A 383 -16.07 1.79 -10.77
C GLY A 383 -15.03 1.20 -11.71
N VAL A 384 -13.90 1.90 -11.91
CA VAL A 384 -12.80 1.46 -12.78
C VAL A 384 -11.79 0.55 -12.07
N ALA A 385 -11.42 0.84 -10.82
CA ALA A 385 -10.23 0.24 -10.20
C ALA A 385 -10.52 -0.65 -8.99
N ALA A 386 -11.74 -0.65 -8.44
CA ALA A 386 -12.06 -1.43 -7.23
C ALA A 386 -12.67 -2.81 -7.55
N HIS A 387 -12.15 -3.49 -8.56
CA HIS A 387 -12.56 -4.83 -8.93
C HIS A 387 -11.41 -5.67 -9.52
N PRO A 388 -11.47 -7.01 -9.44
CA PRO A 388 -10.40 -7.89 -9.92
C PRO A 388 -10.18 -7.84 -11.44
N GLY A 389 -11.20 -7.47 -12.21
CA GLY A 389 -11.03 -7.26 -13.66
C GLY A 389 -9.99 -6.19 -14.01
N PHE A 390 -9.75 -5.19 -13.15
CA PHE A 390 -8.70 -4.19 -13.35
C PHE A 390 -7.32 -4.80 -13.15
N THR A 391 -7.12 -5.50 -12.04
CA THR A 391 -5.82 -6.12 -11.71
C THR A 391 -5.47 -7.25 -12.67
N GLN A 392 -6.45 -7.99 -13.17
CA GLN A 392 -6.26 -8.97 -14.24
C GLN A 392 -5.87 -8.32 -15.57
N ARG A 393 -6.49 -7.18 -15.92
CA ARG A 393 -6.24 -6.49 -17.20
C ARG A 393 -4.84 -5.88 -17.26
N PHE A 394 -4.34 -5.39 -16.12
CA PHE A 394 -3.07 -4.67 -15.98
C PHE A 394 -2.06 -5.44 -15.12
N ALA A 395 -2.10 -6.78 -15.16
CA ALA A 395 -1.30 -7.63 -14.29
C ALA A 395 0.21 -7.40 -14.48
N GLU A 396 0.65 -7.23 -15.72
CA GLU A 396 2.06 -6.94 -16.04
C GLU A 396 2.47 -5.55 -15.54
N GLU A 397 1.63 -4.53 -15.76
CA GLU A 397 1.93 -3.17 -15.36
C GLU A 397 1.93 -2.98 -13.83
N LEU A 398 1.06 -3.70 -13.12
CA LEU A 398 0.94 -3.67 -11.66
C LEU A 398 2.05 -4.45 -10.92
N ASP A 399 2.96 -5.11 -11.63
CA ASP A 399 4.24 -5.54 -11.03
C ASP A 399 5.13 -4.33 -10.68
N THR A 400 4.92 -3.20 -11.37
CA THR A 400 5.49 -1.91 -10.97
C THR A 400 4.50 -1.18 -10.04
N PRO A 401 4.87 -0.85 -8.79
CA PRO A 401 3.95 -0.20 -7.86
C PRO A 401 3.43 1.16 -8.36
N GLY A 402 2.14 1.40 -8.13
CA GLY A 402 1.44 2.63 -8.49
C GLY A 402 0.22 2.34 -9.36
N VAL A 403 -0.94 2.88 -8.98
CA VAL A 403 -2.19 2.67 -9.72
C VAL A 403 -2.43 3.87 -10.63
N ARG A 404 -2.73 3.58 -11.90
CA ARG A 404 -3.15 4.57 -12.89
C ARG A 404 -4.59 4.32 -13.32
N ILE A 405 -5.34 5.37 -13.58
CA ILE A 405 -6.78 5.29 -13.84
C ILE A 405 -7.04 5.62 -15.30
N PRO A 406 -7.45 4.64 -16.12
CA PRO A 406 -7.96 4.90 -17.46
C PRO A 406 -9.15 5.87 -17.42
N ILE A 407 -9.12 6.89 -18.28
CA ILE A 407 -10.22 7.84 -18.45
C ILE A 407 -10.82 7.62 -19.82
N THR A 408 -12.07 7.17 -19.86
CA THR A 408 -12.81 7.01 -21.11
C THR A 408 -13.28 8.37 -21.64
N GLY A 409 -13.23 8.54 -22.97
CA GLY A 409 -13.88 9.65 -23.67
C GLY A 409 -15.35 9.37 -24.01
N ASP A 410 -15.82 8.13 -23.80
CA ASP A 410 -17.21 7.72 -24.01
C ASP A 410 -18.06 8.09 -22.80
N ALA A 411 -19.05 8.97 -23.00
CA ALA A 411 -19.90 9.48 -21.93
C ALA A 411 -20.79 8.40 -21.29
N GLU A 412 -21.30 7.44 -22.06
CA GLU A 412 -22.14 6.37 -21.51
C GLU A 412 -21.33 5.43 -20.62
N LEU A 413 -20.13 5.05 -21.07
CA LEU A 413 -19.22 4.24 -20.26
C LEU A 413 -18.75 5.00 -19.01
N PHE A 414 -18.53 6.31 -19.13
CA PHE A 414 -18.17 7.17 -18.02
C PHE A 414 -19.25 7.19 -16.94
N GLU A 415 -20.51 7.42 -17.32
CA GLU A 415 -21.64 7.41 -16.38
C GLU A 415 -21.88 6.03 -15.78
N ARG A 416 -21.73 4.97 -16.57
CA ARG A 416 -21.84 3.60 -16.05
C ARG A 416 -20.78 3.32 -15.00
N ALA A 417 -19.54 3.77 -15.21
CA ALA A 417 -18.47 3.64 -14.23
C ALA A 417 -18.78 4.42 -12.95
N ILE A 418 -19.34 5.63 -13.06
CA ILE A 418 -19.80 6.40 -11.89
C ILE A 418 -20.88 5.63 -11.14
N HIS A 419 -21.93 5.17 -11.82
CA HIS A 419 -23.06 4.48 -11.17
C HIS A 419 -22.60 3.25 -10.38
N LEU A 420 -21.80 2.38 -11.01
CA LEU A 420 -21.19 1.22 -10.35
C LEU A 420 -20.27 1.64 -9.21
N GLY A 421 -19.53 2.72 -9.42
CA GLY A 421 -18.64 3.30 -8.44
C GLY A 421 -19.31 3.74 -7.16
N ARG A 422 -20.49 4.38 -7.25
CA ARG A 422 -21.27 4.83 -6.09
C ARG A 422 -21.64 3.64 -5.20
N GLU A 423 -22.12 2.55 -5.81
CA GLU A 423 -22.43 1.28 -5.13
C GLU A 423 -21.19 0.69 -4.44
N VAL A 424 -20.04 0.67 -5.14
CA VAL A 424 -18.79 0.14 -4.59
C VAL A 424 -18.33 0.97 -3.39
N VAL A 425 -18.38 2.30 -3.46
CA VAL A 425 -17.98 3.17 -2.34
C VAL A 425 -18.96 3.02 -1.17
N TRP A 426 -20.27 2.94 -1.43
CA TRP A 426 -21.28 2.67 -0.41
C TRP A 426 -20.96 1.35 0.34
N LEU A 427 -20.69 0.27 -0.38
CA LEU A 427 -20.32 -1.02 0.19
C LEU A 427 -18.99 -0.98 0.96
N HIS A 428 -17.94 -0.41 0.37
CA HIS A 428 -16.61 -0.30 1.00
C HIS A 428 -16.64 0.54 2.30
N THR A 429 -17.53 1.53 2.36
CA THR A 429 -17.72 2.38 3.54
C THR A 429 -18.75 1.83 4.53
N TYR A 430 -19.28 0.62 4.31
CA TYR A 430 -20.32 0.02 5.13
C TYR A 430 -21.57 0.91 5.25
N GLY A 431 -21.94 1.58 4.16
CA GLY A 431 -23.10 2.46 4.08
C GLY A 431 -22.94 3.82 4.77
N GLN A 432 -21.70 4.26 5.01
CA GLN A 432 -21.43 5.56 5.64
C GLN A 432 -21.29 6.72 4.64
N ALA A 433 -21.01 6.42 3.37
CA ALA A 433 -20.92 7.38 2.29
C ALA A 433 -21.77 6.90 1.09
N PHE A 434 -22.14 7.81 0.19
CA PHE A 434 -22.93 7.50 -1.02
C PHE A 434 -24.25 6.78 -0.69
N THR A 435 -25.02 7.32 0.25
CA THR A 435 -26.25 6.68 0.74
C THR A 435 -27.47 6.96 -0.13
N GLU A 436 -27.36 7.78 -1.17
CA GLU A 436 -28.50 8.12 -2.02
C GLU A 436 -29.02 6.89 -2.76
N GLY A 437 -30.34 6.64 -2.69
CA GLY A 437 -30.96 5.47 -3.33
C GLY A 437 -30.90 4.18 -2.51
N HIS A 438 -30.35 4.23 -1.29
CA HIS A 438 -30.32 3.09 -0.37
C HIS A 438 -31.27 3.30 0.81
N ASP A 439 -32.44 2.67 0.74
CA ASP A 439 -33.46 2.73 1.80
C ASP A 439 -33.23 1.69 2.91
N GLY A 440 -32.25 0.79 2.72
CA GLY A 440 -31.86 -0.26 3.66
C GLY A 440 -30.38 -0.19 4.04
N GLY A 441 -30.01 -0.87 5.14
CA GLY A 441 -28.60 -1.04 5.48
C GLY A 441 -27.86 -1.94 4.47
N ILE A 442 -26.56 -2.11 4.66
CA ILE A 442 -25.68 -2.97 3.84
C ILE A 442 -25.98 -4.48 3.86
N ARG A 443 -27.10 -4.90 4.45
CA ARG A 443 -27.52 -6.31 4.51
C ARG A 443 -28.73 -6.46 3.59
N TYR A 444 -28.78 -7.57 2.86
CA TYR A 444 -29.97 -7.93 2.09
C TYR A 444 -31.23 -7.96 2.98
N PRO A 445 -32.44 -7.69 2.43
CA PRO A 445 -33.71 -7.81 3.15
C PRO A 445 -33.88 -9.14 3.89
N THR A 446 -34.66 -9.16 4.96
CA THR A 446 -34.78 -10.32 5.88
C THR A 446 -35.28 -11.59 5.18
N ASP A 447 -36.11 -11.43 4.18
CA ASP A 447 -36.70 -12.48 3.32
C ASP A 447 -35.81 -12.86 2.12
N ASP A 448 -34.70 -12.17 1.91
CA ASP A 448 -33.78 -12.47 0.82
C ASP A 448 -32.95 -13.73 1.14
N PRO A 449 -32.96 -14.77 0.27
CA PRO A 449 -32.22 -16.01 0.51
C PRO A 449 -30.70 -15.82 0.54
N ARG A 450 -30.18 -14.67 0.08
CA ARG A 450 -28.75 -14.32 0.12
C ARG A 450 -28.35 -13.67 1.44
N ARG A 451 -29.30 -13.36 2.32
CA ARG A 451 -29.01 -12.70 3.58
C ARG A 451 -28.16 -13.61 4.46
N ILE A 452 -26.98 -13.12 4.81
CA ILE A 452 -26.12 -13.78 5.78
C ILE A 452 -26.80 -13.75 7.15
N THR A 453 -26.94 -14.93 7.73
CA THR A 453 -27.50 -15.14 9.06
C THR A 453 -26.51 -15.84 9.97
N ASN A 454 -26.69 -15.65 11.27
CA ASN A 454 -26.02 -16.42 12.29
C ASN A 454 -26.83 -17.71 12.49
N LEU A 455 -26.29 -18.85 12.03
CA LEU A 455 -26.95 -20.15 12.08
C LEU A 455 -26.78 -20.80 13.45
N THR A 456 -25.56 -20.74 14.01
CA THR A 456 -25.27 -21.18 15.38
C THR A 456 -24.40 -20.16 16.10
N THR A 457 -24.68 -19.94 17.38
CA THR A 457 -23.99 -18.92 18.18
C THR A 457 -22.54 -19.32 18.50
N VAL A 458 -21.62 -18.36 18.36
CA VAL A 458 -20.25 -18.49 18.88
C VAL A 458 -20.29 -18.42 20.42
N SER A 459 -20.06 -19.56 21.07
CA SER A 459 -20.21 -19.71 22.53
C SER A 459 -18.94 -19.45 23.33
N SER A 460 -17.78 -19.49 22.69
CA SER A 460 -16.46 -19.23 23.29
C SER A 460 -15.54 -18.56 22.28
N LEU A 461 -14.40 -18.05 22.73
CA LEU A 461 -13.41 -17.50 21.80
C LEU A 461 -12.90 -18.60 20.86
N PRO A 462 -13.02 -18.43 19.55
CA PRO A 462 -12.67 -19.45 18.57
C PRO A 462 -11.15 -19.60 18.47
N LEU A 463 -10.68 -20.83 18.22
CA LEU A 463 -9.27 -21.10 17.90
C LEU A 463 -9.01 -21.01 16.40
N ASP A 464 -9.99 -21.47 15.61
CA ASP A 464 -9.92 -21.61 14.17
C ASP A 464 -11.21 -21.15 13.48
N ALA A 465 -11.10 -20.99 12.16
CA ALA A 465 -12.18 -20.68 11.26
C ALA A 465 -12.06 -21.59 10.04
N SER A 466 -13.17 -22.15 9.59
CA SER A 466 -13.23 -23.06 8.45
C SER A 466 -14.43 -22.74 7.57
N TYR A 467 -14.37 -23.16 6.31
CA TYR A 467 -15.43 -22.91 5.33
C TYR A 467 -15.76 -24.22 4.62
N ASP A 468 -17.06 -24.52 4.53
CA ASP A 468 -17.58 -25.65 3.79
C ASP A 468 -18.19 -25.17 2.45
N PRO A 469 -17.58 -25.51 1.31
CA PRO A 469 -18.07 -25.10 0.00
C PRO A 469 -19.36 -25.80 -0.43
N GLU A 470 -19.68 -26.98 0.12
CA GLU A 470 -20.90 -27.73 -0.25
C GLU A 470 -22.14 -27.10 0.38
N THR A 471 -22.02 -26.68 1.64
CA THR A 471 -23.12 -26.05 2.39
C THR A 471 -23.08 -24.52 2.33
N ALA A 472 -22.01 -23.92 1.80
CA ALA A 472 -21.76 -22.48 1.80
C ALA A 472 -21.79 -21.90 3.23
N VAL A 473 -21.18 -22.61 4.19
CA VAL A 473 -21.18 -22.24 5.60
C VAL A 473 -19.78 -21.87 6.06
N LEU A 474 -19.66 -20.69 6.69
CA LEU A 474 -18.47 -20.27 7.44
C LEU A 474 -18.62 -20.65 8.90
N SER A 475 -17.70 -21.45 9.42
CA SER A 475 -17.61 -21.83 10.83
C SER A 475 -16.55 -20.99 11.55
N ILE A 476 -16.91 -20.46 12.72
CA ILE A 476 -16.05 -19.68 13.63
C ILE A 476 -16.12 -20.34 15.01
N GLY A 477 -15.19 -21.25 15.30
CA GLY A 477 -15.28 -22.11 16.48
C GLY A 477 -16.60 -22.88 16.52
N SER A 478 -17.42 -22.67 17.57
CA SER A 478 -18.74 -23.29 17.71
C SER A 478 -19.87 -22.61 16.93
N GLY A 479 -19.64 -21.40 16.40
CA GLY A 479 -20.63 -20.65 15.64
C GLY A 479 -20.52 -20.89 14.15
N SER A 480 -21.61 -20.63 13.42
CA SER A 480 -21.67 -20.80 11.97
C SER A 480 -22.54 -19.74 11.31
N PHE A 481 -22.17 -19.35 10.08
CA PHE A 481 -22.78 -18.25 9.34
C PHE A 481 -23.00 -18.67 7.89
N GLY A 482 -24.16 -18.33 7.32
CA GLY A 482 -24.51 -18.69 5.95
C GLY A 482 -25.69 -17.90 5.39
N PRO A 483 -25.90 -17.93 4.06
CA PRO A 483 -25.09 -18.63 3.06
C PRO A 483 -23.93 -17.77 2.53
N VAL A 484 -22.69 -18.17 2.80
CA VAL A 484 -21.46 -17.47 2.38
C VAL A 484 -20.96 -18.06 1.06
N PRO A 485 -20.94 -17.32 -0.06
CA PRO A 485 -20.37 -17.83 -1.32
C PRO A 485 -18.87 -18.11 -1.22
N ALA A 486 -18.36 -19.11 -1.96
CA ALA A 486 -16.94 -19.45 -1.96
C ALA A 486 -16.04 -18.26 -2.35
N ALA A 487 -16.46 -17.48 -3.35
CA ALA A 487 -15.73 -16.27 -3.75
C ALA A 487 -15.64 -15.20 -2.66
N VAL A 488 -16.56 -15.21 -1.68
CA VAL A 488 -16.51 -14.31 -0.50
C VAL A 488 -15.46 -14.81 0.49
N TRP A 489 -15.41 -16.12 0.74
CA TRP A 489 -14.36 -16.75 1.56
C TRP A 489 -12.96 -16.49 0.99
N ASP A 490 -12.83 -16.62 -0.33
CA ASP A 490 -11.57 -16.44 -1.07
C ASP A 490 -11.26 -14.98 -1.41
N TYR A 491 -12.08 -14.02 -0.98
CA TYR A 491 -11.89 -12.62 -1.33
C TYR A 491 -10.59 -12.06 -0.75
N THR A 492 -9.75 -11.52 -1.64
CA THR A 492 -8.45 -10.94 -1.32
C THR A 492 -8.36 -9.46 -1.71
N VAL A 493 -7.49 -8.74 -1.00
CA VAL A 493 -7.01 -7.41 -1.41
C VAL A 493 -5.49 -7.45 -1.42
N GLY A 494 -4.86 -7.41 -2.60
CA GLY A 494 -3.41 -7.43 -2.75
C GLY A 494 -2.73 -8.62 -2.04
N GLY A 495 -3.29 -9.81 -2.21
CA GLY A 495 -2.84 -11.11 -1.70
C GLY A 495 -3.33 -11.41 -0.29
N ARG A 496 -4.04 -10.49 0.36
CA ARG A 496 -4.50 -10.66 1.75
C ARG A 496 -5.94 -11.14 1.80
N ALA A 497 -6.14 -12.39 2.24
CA ALA A 497 -7.46 -12.95 2.51
C ALA A 497 -8.19 -12.15 3.60
N VAL A 498 -9.28 -11.49 3.23
CA VAL A 498 -9.95 -10.48 4.08
C VAL A 498 -10.56 -11.14 5.32
N ILE A 499 -11.35 -12.20 5.15
CA ILE A 499 -12.04 -12.89 6.26
C ILE A 499 -11.03 -13.54 7.21
N LYS A 500 -10.03 -14.25 6.67
CA LYS A 500 -8.95 -14.86 7.48
C LYS A 500 -8.18 -13.80 8.26
N SER A 501 -7.88 -12.65 7.63
CA SER A 501 -7.24 -11.52 8.31
C SER A 501 -8.11 -10.96 9.44
N TRP A 502 -9.41 -10.73 9.19
CA TRP A 502 -10.36 -10.22 10.18
C TRP A 502 -10.49 -11.15 11.39
N PHE A 503 -10.57 -12.46 11.13
CA PHE A 503 -10.63 -13.50 12.14
C PHE A 503 -9.35 -13.60 12.99
N ASN A 504 -8.18 -13.46 12.36
CA ASN A 504 -6.90 -13.59 13.05
C ASN A 504 -6.69 -12.58 14.19
N TYR A 505 -7.37 -11.43 14.16
CA TYR A 505 -7.35 -10.47 15.25
C TYR A 505 -8.34 -10.81 16.39
N ARG A 506 -9.32 -11.68 16.14
CA ARG A 506 -10.48 -11.97 17.01
C ARG A 506 -10.53 -13.41 17.54
N LYS A 507 -9.51 -14.22 17.28
CA LYS A 507 -9.37 -15.58 17.82
C LYS A 507 -8.75 -15.57 19.22
N ALA A 508 -8.87 -16.68 19.95
CA ALA A 508 -8.41 -16.80 21.34
C ALA A 508 -6.92 -16.44 21.53
N ASN A 509 -6.09 -16.74 20.53
CA ASN A 509 -4.69 -16.34 20.46
C ASN A 509 -4.47 -15.46 19.23
N PRO A 510 -4.70 -14.14 19.30
CA PRO A 510 -4.61 -13.25 18.15
C PRO A 510 -3.24 -13.34 17.48
N THR A 511 -3.23 -13.36 16.14
CA THR A 511 -2.00 -13.38 15.37
C THR A 511 -1.50 -11.96 15.12
N GLY A 512 -0.22 -11.71 15.43
CA GLY A 512 0.38 -10.40 15.21
C GLY A 512 1.75 -10.32 15.89
N ARG A 513 2.49 -9.26 15.57
CA ARG A 513 3.76 -8.99 16.25
C ARG A 513 3.46 -8.50 17.66
N ARG A 514 3.98 -9.16 18.69
CA ARG A 514 3.96 -8.60 20.05
C ARG A 514 4.93 -7.42 20.12
N THR A 515 4.47 -6.32 20.69
CA THR A 515 5.25 -5.08 20.82
C THR A 515 5.41 -4.62 22.27
N SER A 516 4.49 -4.99 23.15
CA SER A 516 4.47 -4.73 24.58
C SER A 516 3.66 -5.81 25.29
N ALA A 517 3.83 -5.99 26.61
CA ALA A 517 2.98 -6.86 27.42
C ALA A 517 1.50 -6.41 27.45
N LEU A 518 1.20 -5.14 27.13
CA LEU A 518 -0.18 -4.70 26.94
C LEU A 518 -0.89 -5.40 25.78
N ASP A 519 -0.15 -5.91 24.79
CA ASP A 519 -0.71 -6.67 23.66
C ASP A 519 -1.29 -8.03 24.11
N ASP A 520 -0.91 -8.51 25.29
CA ASP A 520 -1.41 -9.78 25.86
C ASP A 520 -2.82 -9.62 26.44
N ILE A 521 -3.23 -8.38 26.75
CA ILE A 521 -4.60 -8.06 27.15
C ILE A 521 -5.46 -8.08 25.89
N ASN A 522 -6.28 -9.13 25.75
CA ASN A 522 -7.19 -9.35 24.63
C ASN A 522 -8.61 -9.66 25.15
N ALA A 523 -9.57 -9.77 24.24
CA ALA A 523 -10.92 -10.21 24.63
C ALA A 523 -10.83 -11.59 25.29
N SER A 524 -11.62 -11.81 26.35
CA SER A 524 -11.73 -13.09 27.05
C SER A 524 -12.99 -13.88 26.70
N ALA A 525 -13.93 -13.24 25.99
CA ALA A 525 -15.14 -13.83 25.44
C ALA A 525 -15.41 -13.21 24.05
N TRP A 526 -16.26 -13.87 23.26
CA TRP A 526 -16.72 -13.36 21.98
C TRP A 526 -17.78 -12.26 22.18
N PRO A 527 -17.48 -10.98 21.93
CA PRO A 527 -18.44 -9.90 22.10
C PRO A 527 -19.60 -10.02 21.09
N ALA A 528 -20.83 -9.73 21.52
CA ALA A 528 -22.02 -9.86 20.67
C ALA A 528 -21.95 -8.99 19.41
N GLU A 529 -21.29 -7.83 19.49
CA GLU A 529 -21.07 -6.93 18.36
C GLU A 529 -20.26 -7.57 17.22
N TRP A 530 -19.37 -8.53 17.51
CA TRP A 530 -18.58 -9.19 16.47
C TRP A 530 -19.42 -10.09 15.56
N ASN A 531 -20.56 -10.61 16.04
CA ASN A 531 -21.52 -11.29 15.17
C ASN A 531 -22.09 -10.31 14.13
N GLY A 532 -22.47 -9.12 14.58
CA GLY A 532 -22.96 -8.06 13.71
C GLY A 532 -21.89 -7.60 12.72
N GLU A 533 -20.66 -7.37 13.20
CA GLU A 533 -19.53 -6.98 12.34
C GLU A 533 -19.19 -8.03 11.29
N LEU A 534 -19.24 -9.32 11.64
CA LEU A 534 -18.97 -10.41 10.71
C LEU A 534 -20.09 -10.52 9.65
N ILE A 535 -21.36 -10.45 10.07
CA ILE A 535 -22.49 -10.45 9.13
C ILE A 535 -22.39 -9.26 8.18
N ASP A 536 -22.04 -8.07 8.68
CA ASP A 536 -21.80 -6.89 7.85
C ASP A 536 -20.70 -7.11 6.83
N LEU A 537 -19.54 -7.63 7.26
CA LEU A 537 -18.40 -7.92 6.39
C LEU A 537 -18.81 -8.90 5.28
N LEU A 538 -19.44 -10.02 5.66
CA LEU A 538 -19.87 -11.03 4.70
C LEU A 538 -20.93 -10.49 3.74
N SER A 539 -21.84 -9.64 4.22
CA SER A 539 -22.87 -9.00 3.38
C SER A 539 -22.26 -8.02 2.37
N VAL A 540 -21.29 -7.21 2.80
CA VAL A 540 -20.54 -6.28 1.92
C VAL A 540 -19.80 -7.07 0.84
N LEU A 541 -19.02 -8.08 1.22
CA LEU A 541 -18.26 -8.88 0.25
C LEU A 541 -19.17 -9.65 -0.72
N THR A 542 -20.30 -10.17 -0.24
CA THR A 542 -21.29 -10.86 -1.08
C THR A 542 -21.87 -9.92 -2.14
N GLN A 543 -22.16 -8.67 -1.77
CA GLN A 543 -22.68 -7.67 -2.70
C GLN A 543 -21.63 -7.19 -3.69
N ILE A 544 -20.39 -6.93 -3.23
CA ILE A 544 -19.27 -6.56 -4.11
C ILE A 544 -19.07 -7.62 -5.19
N PHE A 545 -18.99 -8.90 -4.80
CA PHE A 545 -18.79 -9.98 -5.75
C PHE A 545 -19.91 -10.06 -6.81
N ARG A 546 -21.17 -9.91 -6.40
CA ARG A 546 -22.32 -10.04 -7.31
C ARG A 546 -22.52 -8.81 -8.19
N GLY A 547 -22.36 -7.60 -7.64
CA GLY A 547 -22.41 -6.34 -8.40
C GLY A 547 -21.36 -6.34 -9.51
N LEU A 548 -20.17 -6.86 -9.24
CA LEU A 548 -19.09 -6.98 -10.21
C LEU A 548 -19.28 -8.11 -11.23
N SER A 549 -19.96 -9.20 -10.87
CA SER A 549 -20.29 -10.29 -11.80
C SER A 549 -21.25 -9.85 -12.92
N LEU A 550 -22.11 -8.87 -12.66
CA LEU A 550 -22.98 -8.25 -13.68
C LEU A 550 -22.18 -7.35 -14.66
N VAL A 551 -21.04 -6.81 -14.21
CA VAL A 551 -20.14 -5.98 -15.06
C VAL A 551 -19.35 -6.85 -16.03
N THR A 552 -18.88 -8.03 -15.61
CA THR A 552 -18.15 -8.98 -16.47
C THR A 552 -19.04 -9.68 -17.51
N ALA A 553 -20.34 -9.83 -17.26
CA ALA A 553 -21.28 -10.44 -18.20
C ALA A 553 -21.69 -9.51 -19.37
N CYS A 554 -21.30 -8.24 -19.33
CA CYS A 554 -21.64 -7.23 -20.35
C CYS A 554 -20.41 -6.79 -21.17
N ARG A 555 -19.43 -7.68 -21.37
CA ARG A 555 -18.33 -7.51 -22.33
C ARG A 555 -18.66 -8.20 -23.64
#